data_AF-A0A6H3FC39-F1
#
_entry.id   AF-A0A6H3FC39-F1
#
_cell.length_a   1.000
_cell.length_b   1.000
_cell.length_c   1.000
_cell.angle_alpha   90.00
_cell.angle_beta   90.00
_cell.angle_gamma   90.00
#
_symmetry.space_group_name_H-M   'P 1'
#
loop_
_entity.id
_entity.type
_entity.pdbx_description
1 polymer ?
#
loop_
_entity_poly.entity_id
_entity_poly.type
_entity_poly.pdbx_seq_one_letter_code
_entity_poly.pdbx_strand_id
1 'polypeptide(L)'
;MYILLGDHAFMGNPEFLPPNTPRTIYNLFYGAIPPLPENKRHEKISALDMAPTILQCAGAKWNNDQFGLGVSLFSSRSSLLQQLGTDKLNSILMGKSALYETFY
;
A
#
# COMPACT_ATOMS: atom_id res chain seq x y z
N MET A 1 18.32 8.72 1.61
CA MET A 1 17.08 8.18 1.01
C MET A 1 15.93 8.90 1.67
N TYR A 2 14.96 9.34 0.87
CA TYR A 2 13.81 10.12 1.31
C TYR A 2 12.55 9.39 0.93
N ILE A 3 11.60 9.33 1.85
CA ILE A 3 10.29 8.73 1.65
C ILE A 3 9.25 9.78 2.06
N LEU A 4 8.36 10.12 1.13
CA LEU A 4 7.17 10.92 1.38
C LEU A 4 5.96 10.01 1.18
N LEU A 5 5.12 9.90 2.19
CA LEU A 5 3.93 9.06 2.14
C LEU A 5 2.69 9.90 2.39
N GLY A 6 1.67 9.70 1.56
CA GLY A 6 0.31 10.13 1.88
C GLY A 6 -0.41 9.03 2.66
N ASP A 7 -1.28 9.42 3.58
CA ASP A 7 -2.05 8.50 4.43
C ASP A 7 -3.50 8.38 3.93
N HIS A 8 -4.15 9.49 3.60
CA HIS A 8 -5.50 9.52 3.04
C HIS A 8 -5.69 10.70 2.06
N ALA A 9 -6.73 10.60 1.23
CA ALA A 9 -7.17 11.75 0.43
C ALA A 9 -7.86 12.78 1.34
N PHE A 10 -7.74 14.06 1.01
CA PHE A 10 -8.42 15.14 1.73
C PHE A 10 -9.91 14.81 1.95
N MET A 11 -10.37 14.92 3.19
CA MET A 11 -11.77 14.61 3.54
C MET A 11 -12.71 15.64 2.92
N GLY A 12 -13.73 15.16 2.20
CA GLY A 12 -14.65 16.02 1.43
C GLY A 12 -14.13 16.36 0.04
N ASN A 13 -14.70 17.39 -0.60
CA ASN A 13 -14.25 17.93 -1.89
C ASN A 13 -13.73 19.36 -1.67
N PRO A 14 -12.41 19.60 -1.75
CA PRO A 14 -11.86 20.95 -1.61
C PRO A 14 -12.43 21.88 -2.68
N GLU A 15 -12.71 23.13 -2.33
CA GLU A 15 -13.27 24.13 -3.26
C GLU A 15 -12.35 24.41 -4.47
N PHE A 16 -11.04 24.24 -4.29
CA PHE A 16 -10.05 24.42 -5.35
C PHE A 16 -9.97 23.24 -6.34
N LEU A 17 -10.67 22.13 -6.09
CA LEU A 17 -10.73 20.99 -7.00
C LEU A 17 -12.06 20.95 -7.74
N PRO A 18 -12.05 20.78 -9.08
CA PRO A 18 -13.26 20.51 -9.83
C PRO A 18 -14.04 19.32 -9.22
N PRO A 19 -15.38 19.36 -9.22
CA PRO A 19 -16.19 18.24 -8.79
C PRO A 19 -15.81 16.96 -9.53
N ASN A 20 -15.80 15.83 -8.82
CA ASN A 20 -15.46 14.50 -9.36
C ASN A 20 -14.03 14.34 -9.90
N THR A 21 -13.10 15.22 -9.51
CA THR A 21 -11.68 15.03 -9.82
C THR A 21 -11.20 13.68 -9.24
N PRO A 22 -10.64 12.76 -10.06
CA PRO A 22 -10.04 11.54 -9.53
C PRO A 22 -8.88 11.88 -8.61
N ARG A 23 -8.91 11.33 -7.38
CA ARG A 23 -7.88 11.56 -6.38
C ARG A 23 -7.15 10.27 -6.09
N THR A 24 -5.84 10.38 -5.91
CA THR A 24 -4.99 9.28 -5.49
C THR A 24 -4.10 9.74 -4.35
N ILE A 25 -3.72 8.80 -3.50
CA ILE A 25 -2.69 9.02 -2.47
C ILE A 25 -1.35 9.06 -3.20
N TYR A 26 -0.56 10.10 -2.93
CA TYR A 26 0.76 10.26 -3.53
C TYR A 26 1.85 9.74 -2.59
N ASN A 27 2.74 8.91 -3.13
CA ASN A 27 3.92 8.40 -2.41
C ASN A 27 5.17 8.62 -3.29
N LEU A 28 6.27 9.05 -2.68
CA LEU A 28 7.54 9.27 -3.35
C LEU A 28 8.67 8.56 -2.58
N PHE A 29 9.47 7.80 -3.32
CA PHE A 29 10.70 7.18 -2.84
C PHE A 29 11.86 7.73 -3.67
N TYR A 30 12.86 8.34 -3.01
CA TYR A 30 13.97 9.00 -3.70
C TYR A 30 15.34 8.69 -3.09
N GLY A 31 16.34 8.57 -3.96
CA GLY A 31 17.74 8.29 -3.62
C GLY A 31 18.15 6.85 -3.95
N ALA A 32 19.12 6.32 -3.21
CA ALA A 32 19.55 4.93 -3.34
C ALA A 32 18.47 3.98 -2.79
N ILE A 33 17.60 3.51 -3.67
CA ILE A 33 16.53 2.53 -3.40
C ILE A 33 16.71 1.29 -4.28
N PRO A 34 16.22 0.11 -3.86
CA PRO A 34 16.22 -1.07 -4.73
C PRO A 34 15.48 -0.81 -6.05
N PRO A 35 15.87 -1.48 -7.15
CA PRO A 35 15.18 -1.31 -8.41
C PRO A 35 13.73 -1.80 -8.33
N LEU A 36 12.81 -1.03 -8.91
CA LEU A 36 11.42 -1.44 -9.01
C LEU A 36 11.27 -2.49 -10.13
N PRO A 37 10.65 -3.66 -9.86
CA PRO A 37 10.34 -4.64 -10.89
C PRO A 37 9.37 -4.06 -11.94
N GLU A 38 9.55 -4.42 -13.21
CA GLU A 38 8.66 -3.92 -14.29
C GLU A 38 7.21 -4.34 -14.10
N ASN A 39 6.96 -5.55 -13.59
CA ASN A 39 5.62 -6.02 -13.26
C ASN A 39 4.96 -5.25 -12.11
N LYS A 40 5.69 -4.37 -11.39
CA LYS A 40 5.16 -3.51 -10.33
C LYS A 40 4.94 -2.06 -10.78
N ARG A 41 5.55 -1.65 -11.89
CA ARG A 41 5.53 -0.25 -12.38
C ARG A 41 4.13 0.28 -12.68
N HIS A 42 3.22 -0.58 -13.11
CA HIS A 42 1.87 -0.23 -13.53
C HIS A 42 0.76 -0.80 -12.64
N GLU A 43 1.15 -1.39 -11.52
CA GLU A 43 0.24 -2.09 -10.64
C GLU A 43 -0.31 -1.17 -9.54
N LYS A 44 -1.54 -1.46 -9.10
CA LYS A 44 -2.10 -0.77 -7.95
C LYS A 44 -1.34 -1.21 -6.69
N ILE A 45 -1.03 -0.24 -5.83
CA ILE A 45 -0.34 -0.46 -4.56
C ILE A 45 -1.30 -0.19 -3.39
N SER A 46 -1.09 -0.89 -2.28
CA SER A 46 -1.87 -0.71 -1.06
C SER A 46 -1.03 -0.09 0.06
N ALA A 47 -1.68 0.57 1.01
CA ALA A 47 -1.04 1.00 2.25
C ALA A 47 -0.39 -0.18 3.01
N LEU A 48 -0.94 -1.40 2.85
CA LEU A 48 -0.39 -2.63 3.42
C LEU A 48 1.06 -2.86 2.97
N ASP A 49 1.37 -2.53 1.72
CA ASP A 49 2.68 -2.77 1.08
C ASP A 49 3.76 -1.76 1.54
N MET A 50 3.38 -0.68 2.24
CA MET A 50 4.33 0.37 2.62
C MET A 50 5.31 -0.09 3.69
N ALA A 51 4.84 -0.79 4.73
CA ALA A 51 5.71 -1.27 5.81
C ALA A 51 6.88 -2.16 5.31
N PRO A 52 6.65 -3.24 4.54
CA PRO A 52 7.76 -4.03 3.98
C PRO A 52 8.63 -3.23 3.01
N THR A 53 8.05 -2.31 2.23
CA THR A 53 8.83 -1.46 1.30
C THR A 53 9.79 -0.53 2.03
N ILE A 54 9.33 0.11 3.11
CA ILE A 54 10.15 1.00 3.95
C ILE A 54 11.27 0.20 4.64
N LEU A 55 10.97 -1.00 5.14
CA LEU A 55 11.96 -1.88 5.75
C LEU A 55 13.09 -2.24 4.77
N GLN A 56 12.76 -2.64 3.54
CA GLN A 56 13.77 -2.93 2.51
C GLN A 56 14.55 -1.70 2.10
N CYS A 57 13.89 -0.55 1.94
CA CYS A 57 14.55 0.73 1.76
C CYS A 57 15.59 0.96 2.86
N ALA A 58 15.22 0.77 4.13
CA ALA A 58 16.12 0.94 5.29
C ALA A 58 17.26 -0.10 5.37
N GLY A 59 17.33 -1.06 4.42
CA GLY A 59 18.38 -2.06 4.34
C GLY A 59 18.08 -3.35 5.09
N ALA A 60 16.86 -3.52 5.62
CA ALA A 60 16.45 -4.77 6.24
C ALA A 60 16.39 -5.92 5.21
N LYS A 61 16.80 -7.11 5.64
CA LYS A 61 16.80 -8.33 4.81
C LYS A 61 16.09 -9.45 5.55
N TRP A 62 15.17 -10.12 4.87
CA TRP A 62 14.46 -11.29 5.36
C TRP A 62 13.97 -12.12 4.17
N ASN A 63 13.46 -13.33 4.42
CA ASN A 63 13.41 -14.37 3.40
C ASN A 63 12.31 -14.21 2.33
N ASN A 64 11.25 -13.43 2.56
CA ASN A 64 10.04 -13.51 1.74
C ASN A 64 9.45 -12.17 1.30
N ASP A 65 10.16 -11.06 1.56
CA ASP A 65 9.78 -9.68 1.24
C ASP A 65 8.38 -9.24 1.73
N GLN A 66 7.76 -10.04 2.60
CA GLN A 66 6.44 -9.84 3.15
C GLN A 66 6.56 -9.47 4.62
N PHE A 67 5.80 -8.47 5.05
CA PHE A 67 5.69 -8.09 6.46
C PHE A 67 4.23 -7.77 6.76
N GLY A 68 3.66 -8.48 7.74
CA GLY A 68 2.22 -8.49 7.95
C GLY A 68 1.47 -8.94 6.69
N LEU A 69 0.45 -8.17 6.30
CA LEU A 69 -0.36 -8.45 5.11
C LEU A 69 0.23 -7.89 3.80
N GLY A 70 1.27 -7.06 3.90
CA GLY A 70 1.87 -6.38 2.75
C GLY A 70 3.07 -7.11 2.16
N VAL A 71 3.35 -6.83 0.89
CA VAL A 71 4.55 -7.28 0.18
C VAL A 71 5.30 -6.05 -0.32
N SER A 72 6.63 -6.05 -0.19
CA SER A 72 7.45 -4.93 -0.67
C SER A 72 7.21 -4.64 -2.15
N LEU A 73 7.19 -3.37 -2.51
CA LEU A 73 7.12 -2.92 -3.91
C LEU A 73 8.33 -3.37 -4.74
N PHE A 74 9.47 -3.65 -4.10
CA PHE A 74 10.67 -4.14 -4.79
C PHE A 74 10.68 -5.67 -4.98
N SER A 75 9.67 -6.37 -4.47
CA SER A 75 9.54 -7.82 -4.63
C SER A 75 8.85 -8.18 -5.95
N SER A 76 9.25 -9.30 -6.55
CA SER A 76 8.55 -9.89 -7.69
C SER A 76 7.22 -10.56 -7.30
N ARG A 77 6.96 -10.74 -6.00
CA ARG A 77 5.79 -11.42 -5.47
C ARG A 77 4.51 -10.56 -5.61
N SER A 78 3.40 -11.21 -5.95
CA SER A 78 2.10 -10.55 -6.00
C SER A 78 1.61 -10.14 -4.61
N SER A 79 1.20 -8.88 -4.42
CA SER A 79 0.56 -8.42 -3.19
C SER A 79 -0.89 -8.93 -3.08
N LEU A 80 -1.50 -8.81 -1.91
CA LEU A 80 -2.91 -9.18 -1.74
C LEU A 80 -3.83 -8.39 -2.68
N LEU A 81 -3.53 -7.11 -2.92
CA LEU A 81 -4.29 -6.28 -3.84
C LEU A 81 -4.20 -6.80 -5.27
N GLN A 82 -3.03 -7.26 -5.70
CA GLN A 82 -2.85 -7.85 -7.03
C GLN A 82 -3.53 -9.21 -7.17
N GLN A 83 -3.50 -10.03 -6.11
CA GLN A 83 -4.10 -11.36 -6.13
C GLN A 83 -5.64 -11.32 -6.08
N LEU A 84 -6.21 -10.39 -5.33
CA LEU A 84 -7.65 -10.37 -5.02
C LEU A 84 -8.40 -9.26 -5.75
N GLY A 85 -7.72 -8.21 -6.20
CA GLY A 85 -8.34 -6.98 -6.67
C GLY A 85 -8.89 -6.12 -5.52
N THR A 86 -9.24 -4.87 -5.82
CA THR A 86 -9.67 -3.88 -4.83
C THR A 86 -10.95 -4.30 -4.10
N ASP A 87 -11.98 -4.69 -4.83
CA ASP A 87 -13.32 -4.93 -4.25
C ASP A 87 -13.33 -6.12 -3.30
N LYS A 88 -12.73 -7.24 -3.72
CA LYS A 88 -12.63 -8.45 -2.90
C LYS A 88 -11.75 -8.23 -1.67
N LEU A 89 -10.61 -7.54 -1.83
CA LEU A 89 -9.74 -7.23 -0.70
C LEU A 89 -10.48 -6.38 0.33
N ASN A 90 -11.17 -5.33 -0.10
CA ASN A 90 -11.97 -4.49 0.79
C ASN A 90 -13.07 -5.28 1.49
N SER A 91 -13.79 -6.16 0.78
CA SER A 91 -14.81 -7.02 1.38
C SER A 91 -14.25 -7.92 2.49
N ILE A 92 -13.03 -8.45 2.33
CA ILE A 92 -12.38 -9.28 3.35
C ILE A 92 -11.92 -8.44 4.53
N LEU A 93 -11.31 -7.28 4.28
CA LEU A 93 -10.82 -6.38 5.34
C LEU A 93 -11.95 -5.77 6.17
N MET A 94 -13.14 -5.59 5.60
CA MET A 94 -14.36 -5.19 6.31
C MET A 94 -15.05 -6.34 7.06
N GLY A 95 -14.49 -7.55 6.99
CA GLY A 95 -15.01 -8.71 7.69
C GLY A 95 -15.04 -8.50 9.20
N LYS A 96 -16.12 -8.95 9.84
CA LYS A 96 -16.24 -8.90 11.29
C LYS A 96 -15.39 -10.01 11.93
N SER A 97 -14.81 -9.72 13.08
CA SER A 97 -14.10 -10.71 13.88
C SER A 97 -14.90 -11.00 15.14
N ALA A 98 -15.33 -12.26 15.31
CA ALA A 98 -16.04 -12.70 16.51
C ALA A 98 -15.25 -12.37 17.79
N LEU A 99 -13.91 -12.42 17.74
CA LEU A 99 -13.05 -12.02 18.85
C LEU A 99 -13.17 -10.50 19.14
N TYR A 100 -13.09 -9.64 18.11
CA TYR A 100 -13.21 -8.19 18.32
C TYR A 100 -14.61 -7.78 18.76
N GLU A 101 -15.64 -8.52 18.36
CA GLU A 101 -17.01 -8.33 18.84
C GLU A 101 -17.15 -8.64 20.34
N THR A 102 -16.26 -9.42 20.95
CA THR A 102 -16.27 -9.62 22.42
C THR A 102 -15.75 -8.43 23.23
N PHE A 103 -15.12 -7.44 22.58
CA PHE A 103 -14.58 -6.25 23.25
C PHE A 103 -15.60 -5.12 23.39
N TYR A 104 -16.79 -5.27 22.82
CA TYR A 104 -17.89 -4.31 22.84
C TYR A 104 -19.18 -4.99 23.33
#